data_AF-A0A6G6YRQ0-F1
#
_entry.id   AF-A0A6G6YRQ0-F1
#
_cell.length_a   1.000
_cell.length_b   1.000
_cell.length_c   1.000
_cell.angle_alpha   90.00
_cell.angle_beta   90.00
_cell.angle_gamma   90.00
#
_symmetry.space_group_name_H-M   'P 1'
#
loop_
_entity.id
_entity.type
_entity.pdbx_description
1 polymer ?
#
loop_
_entity_poly.entity_id
_entity_poly.type
_entity_poly.pdbx_seq_one_letter_code
_entity_poly.pdbx_strand_id
1 'polypeptide(L)'
;MKNAHLARLDRQLRLRGEAVQLQRQVGTTTQSLTKADVRGVVKTLGIQQLIGGISQTNYTVIISPTDLRRAGWPGAITAAIPSGLVSNKDNAIPTISDKMWFRGAIKTISRADAIYDGDECVRIELTCTG
;
A
#
# COMPACT_ATOMS: atom_id res chain seq x y z
N MET A 1 -2.57 15.36 20.31
CA MET A 1 -3.93 15.35 19.72
C MET A 1 -3.95 14.35 18.57
N LYS A 2 -5.02 13.57 18.38
CA LYS A 2 -5.15 12.73 17.16
C LYS A 2 -5.40 13.64 15.96
N ASN A 3 -4.65 13.44 14.88
CA ASN A 3 -4.86 14.17 13.64
C ASN A 3 -6.28 13.95 13.10
N ALA A 4 -7.01 15.04 12.84
CA ALA A 4 -8.41 15.00 12.43
C ALA A 4 -8.59 14.39 11.03
N HIS A 5 -7.63 14.57 10.11
CA HIS A 5 -7.65 13.98 8.78
C HIS A 5 -7.51 12.46 8.85
N LEU A 6 -6.54 11.99 9.64
CA LEU A 6 -6.32 10.56 9.83
C LEU A 6 -7.53 9.88 10.50
N ALA A 7 -8.09 10.48 11.56
CA ALA A 7 -9.27 9.94 12.23
C ALA A 7 -10.50 9.89 11.31
N ARG A 8 -10.67 10.90 10.43
CA ARG A 8 -11.73 10.91 9.41
C ARG A 8 -11.50 9.82 8.37
N LEU A 9 -10.28 9.63 7.89
CA LEU A 9 -9.94 8.57 6.94
C LEU A 9 -10.20 7.18 7.53
N ASP A 10 -9.71 6.90 8.74
CA ASP A 10 -9.91 5.63 9.44
C ASP A 10 -11.40 5.29 9.56
N ARG A 11 -12.23 6.30 9.88
CA ARG A 11 -13.69 6.13 9.93
C ARG A 11 -14.28 5.82 8.56
N GLN A 12 -13.86 6.53 7.51
CA GLN A 12 -14.36 6.28 6.15
C GLN A 12 -13.98 4.89 5.64
N LEU A 13 -12.73 4.46 5.86
CA LEU A 13 -12.26 3.13 5.48
C LEU A 13 -12.98 2.02 6.23
N ARG A 14 -13.28 2.21 7.51
CA ARG A 14 -14.10 1.26 8.27
C ARG A 14 -15.50 1.09 7.69
N LEU A 15 -16.11 2.20 7.25
CA LEU A 15 -17.50 2.20 6.76
C LEU A 15 -17.63 1.78 5.30
N ARG A 16 -16.65 2.12 4.45
CA ARG A 16 -16.76 2.01 2.98
C ARG A 16 -15.59 1.28 2.32
N GLY A 17 -14.58 0.89 3.08
CA GLY A 17 -13.40 0.21 2.55
C GLY A 17 -13.68 -1.25 2.23
N GLU A 18 -13.18 -1.70 1.10
CA GLU A 18 -13.10 -3.13 0.76
C GLU A 18 -11.82 -3.74 1.36
N ALA A 19 -11.81 -5.08 1.46
CA ALA A 19 -10.64 -5.81 1.95
C ALA A 19 -9.55 -5.81 0.88
N VAL A 20 -8.34 -5.41 1.29
CA VAL A 20 -7.15 -5.42 0.43
C VAL A 20 -5.97 -5.99 1.23
N GLN A 21 -5.11 -6.75 0.58
CA GLN A 21 -3.89 -7.29 1.19
C GLN A 21 -2.68 -6.68 0.50
N LEU A 22 -1.81 -6.05 1.28
CA LEU A 22 -0.51 -5.58 0.82
C LEU A 22 0.54 -6.66 1.05
N GLN A 23 1.43 -6.86 0.09
CA GLN A 23 2.43 -7.93 0.10
C GLN A 23 3.81 -7.37 -0.26
N ARG A 24 4.79 -7.58 0.61
CA ARG A 24 6.21 -7.26 0.38
C ARG A 24 7.02 -8.54 0.46
N GLN A 25 7.92 -8.71 -0.49
CA GLN A 25 8.88 -9.79 -0.52
C GLN A 25 10.24 -9.23 -0.13
N VAL A 26 10.87 -9.82 0.87
CA VAL A 26 12.15 -9.36 1.43
C VAL A 26 13.16 -10.51 1.37
N GLY A 27 14.40 -10.20 1.03
CA GLY A 27 15.50 -11.17 0.97
C GLY A 27 15.88 -11.58 -0.45
N THR A 28 17.15 -11.90 -0.65
CA THR A 28 17.73 -12.29 -1.94
C THR A 28 17.88 -13.81 -2.07
N THR A 29 18.31 -14.48 -1.00
CA THR A 29 18.56 -15.94 -0.96
C THR A 29 17.43 -16.73 -0.31
N THR A 30 16.88 -16.21 0.80
CA THR A 30 15.68 -16.77 1.46
C THR A 30 14.63 -15.67 1.48
N GLN A 31 13.69 -15.77 0.56
CA GLN A 31 12.64 -14.76 0.41
C GLN A 31 11.58 -14.97 1.49
N SER A 32 11.44 -14.00 2.39
CA SER A 32 10.32 -13.93 3.31
C SER A 32 9.21 -13.06 2.71
N LEU A 33 7.98 -13.45 2.97
CA LEU A 33 6.81 -12.77 2.47
C LEU A 33 6.05 -12.12 3.62
N THR A 34 6.11 -10.80 3.72
CA THR A 34 5.28 -10.04 4.65
C THR A 34 3.97 -9.68 3.98
N LYS A 35 2.86 -9.95 4.68
CA LYS A 35 1.52 -9.59 4.25
C LYS A 35 0.85 -8.73 5.31
N ALA A 36 0.08 -7.74 4.89
CA ALA A 36 -0.76 -6.93 5.75
C ALA A 36 -2.17 -6.84 5.18
N ASP A 37 -3.14 -7.35 5.93
CA ASP A 37 -4.56 -7.24 5.61
C ASP A 37 -5.10 -5.92 6.15
N VAL A 38 -5.58 -5.05 5.26
CA VAL A 38 -6.10 -3.73 5.59
C VAL A 38 -7.40 -3.44 4.83
N ARG A 39 -8.04 -2.32 5.16
CA ARG A 39 -9.18 -1.78 4.42
C ARG A 39 -8.71 -0.67 3.49
N GLY A 40 -9.20 -0.69 2.25
CA GLY A 40 -8.89 0.30 1.24
C GLY A 40 -10.13 0.77 0.49
N VAL A 41 -10.17 2.03 0.06
CA VAL A 41 -11.10 2.43 -1.01
C VAL A 41 -10.44 2.14 -2.34
N VAL A 42 -11.05 1.27 -3.14
CA VAL A 42 -10.57 0.94 -4.49
C VAL A 42 -11.49 1.56 -5.52
N LYS A 43 -10.91 2.35 -6.42
CA LYS A 43 -11.60 2.97 -7.55
C LYS A 43 -10.96 2.54 -8.85
N THR A 44 -11.77 2.16 -9.84
CA THR A 44 -11.29 1.94 -11.21
C THR A 44 -11.08 3.29 -11.88
N LEU A 45 -9.86 3.57 -12.35
CA LEU A 45 -9.53 4.80 -13.06
C LEU A 45 -9.87 4.73 -14.55
N GLY A 46 -9.79 3.53 -15.13
CA GLY A 46 -10.08 3.29 -16.54
C GLY A 46 -9.44 2.01 -17.04
N ILE A 47 -9.80 1.65 -18.27
CA ILE A 47 -9.22 0.53 -19.01
C ILE A 47 -8.35 1.14 -20.10
N GLN A 48 -7.06 0.82 -20.08
CA GLN A 48 -6.14 1.17 -21.15
C GLN A 48 -5.98 -0.04 -22.08
N GLN A 49 -6.26 0.14 -23.36
CA GLN A 49 -5.98 -0.88 -24.37
C GLN A 49 -4.50 -0.79 -24.78
N LEU A 50 -3.78 -1.90 -24.63
CA LEU A 50 -2.43 -2.09 -25.14
C LEU A 50 -2.49 -2.71 -26.54
N ILE A 51 -1.43 -2.52 -27.32
CA ILE A 51 -1.32 -3.07 -28.68
C ILE A 51 -1.45 -4.59 -28.62
N GLY A 52 -2.27 -5.16 -29.52
CA GLY A 52 -2.54 -6.60 -29.56
C GLY A 52 -3.79 -7.06 -28.79
N GLY A 53 -4.68 -6.14 -28.40
CA GLY A 53 -5.98 -6.48 -27.79
C GLY A 53 -5.91 -6.83 -26.30
N ILE A 54 -4.73 -6.70 -25.68
CA ILE A 54 -4.56 -6.85 -24.23
C ILE A 54 -5.09 -5.58 -23.56
N SER A 55 -6.04 -5.72 -22.64
CA SER A 55 -6.53 -4.60 -21.83
C SER A 55 -5.88 -4.63 -20.45
N GLN A 56 -5.45 -3.46 -19.97
CA GLN A 56 -4.94 -3.28 -18.62
C GLN A 56 -5.85 -2.32 -17.86
N THR A 57 -6.36 -2.76 -16.71
CA THR A 57 -7.20 -1.91 -15.87
C THR A 57 -6.32 -1.23 -14.82
N ASN A 58 -6.53 0.09 -14.67
CA ASN A 58 -5.85 0.90 -13.67
C ASN A 58 -6.79 1.14 -12.49
N TYR A 59 -6.25 1.06 -11.28
CA TYR A 59 -6.97 1.29 -10.03
C TYR A 59 -6.26 2.34 -9.18
N THR A 60 -7.03 3.16 -8.49
CA THR A 60 -6.55 3.91 -7.33
C THR A 60 -6.98 3.18 -6.08
N VAL A 61 -6.04 2.93 -5.18
CA VAL A 61 -6.29 2.35 -3.86
C VAL A 61 -5.85 3.35 -2.80
N ILE A 62 -6.76 3.71 -1.90
CA ILE A 62 -6.46 4.60 -0.77
C ILE A 62 -6.51 3.78 0.51
N ILE A 63 -5.42 3.78 1.28
CA ILE A 63 -5.30 3.06 2.56
C ILE A 63 -4.88 4.01 3.68
N SER A 64 -5.14 3.59 4.93
CA SER A 64 -4.74 4.35 6.11
C SER A 64 -3.38 3.89 6.65
N PRO A 65 -2.47 4.82 6.99
CA PRO A 65 -1.23 4.50 7.67
C PRO A 65 -1.45 3.99 9.11
N THR A 66 -2.60 4.26 9.73
CA THR A 66 -2.95 3.66 11.04
C THR A 66 -3.21 2.17 10.90
N ASP A 67 -3.98 1.77 9.89
CA ASP A 67 -4.34 0.36 9.67
C ASP A 67 -3.12 -0.46 9.26
N LEU A 68 -2.22 0.08 8.42
CA LEU A 68 -0.95 -0.58 8.12
C LEU A 68 -0.10 -0.83 9.37
N ARG A 69 0.07 0.19 10.22
CA ARG A 69 0.82 0.04 11.48
C ARG A 69 0.20 -1.00 12.40
N ARG A 70 -1.13 -1.06 12.48
CA ARG A 70 -1.86 -2.07 13.27
C ARG A 70 -1.72 -3.48 12.70
N ALA A 71 -1.67 -3.60 11.38
CA ALA A 71 -1.38 -4.85 10.70
C ALA A 71 0.09 -5.29 10.83
N GLY A 72 0.91 -4.51 11.55
CA GLY A 72 2.32 -4.79 11.76
C GLY A 72 3.18 -4.55 10.52
N TRP A 73 2.71 -3.82 9.52
CA TRP A 73 3.47 -3.50 8.30
C TRP A 73 4.64 -2.55 8.58
N PRO A 74 5.81 -2.74 7.94
CA PRO A 74 6.18 -3.78 6.95
C PRO A 74 6.74 -5.06 7.60
N GLY A 75 6.48 -5.27 8.89
CA GLY A 75 7.02 -6.36 9.70
C GLY A 75 8.43 -6.04 10.22
N ALA A 76 8.97 -6.95 11.02
CA ALA A 76 10.39 -6.95 11.33
C ALA A 76 11.16 -7.28 10.05
N ILE A 77 11.84 -6.28 9.47
CA ILE A 77 12.79 -6.54 8.38
C ILE A 77 14.02 -7.18 9.01
N THR A 78 14.13 -8.51 8.90
CA THR A 78 15.31 -9.28 9.36
C THR A 78 16.45 -9.26 8.34
N ALA A 79 16.23 -8.71 7.14
CA ALA A 79 17.32 -8.43 6.23
C ALA A 79 18.18 -7.31 6.81
N ALA A 80 19.47 -7.57 7.00
CA ALA A 80 20.45 -6.57 7.39
C ALA A 80 20.43 -5.43 6.36
N ILE A 81 19.65 -4.37 6.64
CA ILE A 81 19.71 -3.13 5.89
C ILE A 81 21.12 -2.58 6.20
N PRO A 82 21.99 -2.39 5.20
CA PRO A 82 23.27 -1.76 5.42
C PRO A 82 23.05 -0.45 6.18
N SER A 83 23.68 -0.34 7.35
CA SER A 83 23.55 0.82 8.23
C SER A 83 23.80 2.10 7.45
N GLY A 84 22.74 2.90 7.21
CA GLY A 84 22.90 4.29 6.77
C GLY A 84 22.01 4.80 5.63
N LEU A 85 21.11 4.01 5.03
CA LEU A 85 20.46 4.46 3.77
C LEU A 85 18.94 4.59 3.73
N VAL A 86 18.17 4.11 4.72
CA VAL A 86 16.71 4.33 4.72
C VAL A 86 16.23 4.54 6.15
N SER A 87 15.57 5.67 6.42
CA SER A 87 14.91 5.91 7.70
C SER A 87 13.80 4.87 7.88
N ASN A 88 13.64 4.31 9.09
CA ASN A 88 12.54 3.39 9.42
C ASN A 88 11.15 3.98 9.08
N LYS A 89 11.03 5.32 8.99
CA LYS A 89 9.80 6.03 8.61
C LYS A 89 9.42 5.80 7.14
N ASP A 90 10.39 5.76 6.23
CA ASP A 90 10.15 5.60 4.79
C ASP A 90 9.77 4.16 4.42
N ASN A 91 10.25 3.20 5.21
CA ASN A 91 9.99 1.79 5.02
C ASN A 91 8.51 1.39 5.26
N ALA A 92 7.77 2.19 6.04
CA ALA A 92 6.35 1.98 6.30
C ALA A 92 5.46 2.31 5.10
N ILE A 93 5.96 3.10 4.14
CA ILE A 93 5.23 3.41 2.91
C ILE A 93 5.42 2.25 1.91
N PRO A 94 4.33 1.77 1.28
CA PRO A 94 4.45 0.78 0.21
C PRO A 94 5.27 1.34 -0.95
N THR A 95 5.94 0.46 -1.69
CA THR A 95 6.74 0.82 -2.87
C THR A 95 6.24 0.08 -4.10
N ILE A 96 6.78 0.41 -5.27
CA ILE A 96 6.44 -0.27 -6.53
C ILE A 96 6.91 -1.74 -6.59
N SER A 97 7.85 -2.14 -5.72
CA SER A 97 8.25 -3.55 -5.61
C SER A 97 7.18 -4.39 -4.92
N ASP A 98 6.35 -3.76 -4.08
CA ASP A 98 5.26 -4.42 -3.38
C ASP A 98 4.13 -4.79 -4.35
N LYS A 99 3.21 -5.62 -3.85
CA LYS A 99 2.03 -6.09 -4.58
C LYS A 99 0.78 -5.89 -3.75
N MET A 100 -0.34 -5.65 -4.43
CA MET A 100 -1.64 -5.48 -3.80
C MET A 100 -2.57 -6.58 -4.27
N TRP A 101 -3.22 -7.28 -3.35
CA TRP A 101 -4.24 -8.27 -3.66
C TRP A 101 -5.61 -7.73 -3.25
N PHE A 102 -6.50 -7.60 -4.22
CA PHE A 102 -7.89 -7.24 -4.00
C PHE A 102 -8.73 -7.75 -5.17
N ARG A 103 -10.04 -7.94 -4.93
CA ARG A 103 -10.99 -8.44 -5.94
C ARG A 103 -10.51 -9.74 -6.61
N GLY A 104 -9.89 -10.62 -5.83
CA GLY A 104 -9.45 -11.94 -6.28
C GLY A 104 -8.15 -11.99 -7.10
N ALA A 105 -7.50 -10.85 -7.39
CA ALA A 105 -6.30 -10.82 -8.23
C ALA A 105 -5.17 -9.97 -7.66
N ILE A 106 -3.92 -10.43 -7.86
CA ILE A 106 -2.73 -9.65 -7.53
C ILE A 106 -2.57 -8.54 -8.58
N LYS A 107 -2.33 -7.33 -8.09
CA LYS A 107 -2.10 -6.12 -8.86
C LYS A 107 -0.71 -5.59 -8.56
N THR A 108 -0.08 -5.03 -9.60
CA THR A 108 1.22 -4.37 -9.46
C THR A 108 1.02 -2.95 -9.02
N ILE A 109 1.75 -2.50 -8.00
CA ILE A 109 1.79 -1.09 -7.62
C ILE A 109 2.68 -0.35 -8.63
N SER A 110 2.10 0.60 -9.36
CA SER A 110 2.84 1.45 -10.30
C SER A 110 3.22 2.81 -9.71
N ARG A 111 2.51 3.25 -8.67
CA ARG A 111 2.83 4.48 -7.93
C ARG A 111 2.37 4.35 -6.49
N ALA A 112 3.14 4.91 -5.56
CA ALA A 112 2.77 5.01 -4.16
C ALA A 112 3.13 6.41 -3.63
N ASP A 113 2.14 7.14 -3.10
CA ASP A 113 2.33 8.46 -2.54
C ASP A 113 1.77 8.52 -1.12
N ALA A 114 2.59 9.01 -0.21
CA ALA A 114 2.18 9.33 1.15
C ALA A 114 1.79 10.81 1.23
N ILE A 115 0.60 11.08 1.76
CA ILE A 115 0.08 12.42 2.00
C ILE A 115 0.26 12.73 3.47
N TYR A 116 0.91 13.84 3.75
CA TYR A 116 1.26 14.29 5.09
C TYR A 116 0.43 15.51 5.49
N ASP A 117 0.13 15.61 6.78
CA ASP A 117 -0.34 16.82 7.45
C ASP A 117 0.66 17.13 8.57
N GLY A 118 1.48 18.16 8.34
CA GLY A 118 2.73 18.35 9.09
C GLY A 118 3.67 17.16 8.91
N ASP A 119 4.16 16.60 10.03
CA ASP A 119 5.08 15.46 10.03
C ASP A 119 4.38 14.09 10.08
N GLU A 120 3.05 14.07 10.13
CA GLU A 120 2.25 12.84 10.23
C GLU A 120 1.70 12.42 8.86
N CYS A 121 1.99 11.18 8.45
CA CYS A 121 1.34 10.59 7.29
C CYS A 121 -0.13 10.33 7.64
N VAL A 122 -1.04 10.91 6.86
CA VAL A 122 -2.49 10.83 7.10
C VAL A 122 -3.22 9.97 6.07
N ARG A 123 -2.62 9.71 4.91
CA ARG A 123 -3.21 8.94 3.81
C ARG A 123 -2.13 8.39 2.90
N ILE A 124 -2.31 7.17 2.40
CA ILE A 124 -1.46 6.60 1.36
C ILE A 124 -2.33 6.33 0.14
N GLU A 125 -1.91 6.86 -1.01
CA GLU A 125 -2.56 6.65 -2.31
C GLU A 125 -1.67 5.78 -3.19
N LEU A 126 -2.23 4.71 -3.73
CA LEU A 126 -1.55 3.77 -4.59
C LEU A 126 -2.24 3.76 -5.95
N THR A 127 -1.45 3.75 -7.02
CA THR A 127 -1.93 3.34 -8.34
C THR A 127 -1.54 1.88 -8.54
N CYS A 128 -2.50 1.06 -8.91
CA CYS A 128 -2.30 -0.36 -9.16
C CYS A 128 -2.75 -0.71 -10.59
N THR A 129 -2.08 -1.68 -11.20
CA THR A 129 -2.42 -2.17 -12.55
C THR A 129 -2.64 -3.68 -12.56
N GLY A 130 -3.52 -4.14 -13.45
CA GLY A 130 -3.70 -5.55 -13.83
C GLY A 130 -5.10 -6.10 -13.62
#